data_AF-A0A1I0NND4-F1
#
_entry.id   AF-A0A1I0NND4-F1
#
_cell.length_a   1.000
_cell.length_b   1.000
_cell.length_c   1.000
_cell.angle_alpha   90.00
_cell.angle_beta   90.00
_cell.angle_gamma   90.00
#
_symmetry.space_group_name_H-M   'P 1'
#
loop_
_entity.id
_entity.type
_entity.pdbx_description
1 polymer ?
#
loop_
_entity_poly.entity_id
_entity_poly.type
_entity_poly.pdbx_seq_one_letter_code
_entity_poly.pdbx_strand_id
1 'polypeptide(L)'
;MPITGEIPPMQENEFYGLVQEAGHLDTTDRAQAATEAVLATLGETLTGGEAENVAAQLPDGLASIVEDADHDGAGYDREDFVERVGEQLRGTDVEPDDAEQFADAVTDALAVALTDGELQDLKSQLDDDLDPLFEGVTIDQENV
;
A
#
# COMPACT_ATOMS: atom_id res chain seq x y z
N MET A 1 13.34 32.43 5.28
CA MET A 1 12.82 31.59 4.19
C MET A 1 12.69 30.19 4.76
N PRO A 2 11.50 29.57 4.80
CA PRO A 2 11.45 28.16 5.13
C PRO A 2 12.01 27.38 3.94
N ILE A 3 12.98 26.52 4.23
CA ILE A 3 13.33 25.38 3.40
C ILE A 3 12.15 24.41 3.53
N THR A 4 11.21 24.46 2.58
CA THR A 4 10.33 23.30 2.41
C THR A 4 11.22 22.23 1.81
N GLY A 5 11.67 21.30 2.64
CA GLY A 5 12.26 20.06 2.15
C GLY A 5 11.12 19.27 1.55
N GLU A 6 10.80 19.55 0.28
CA GLU A 6 10.02 18.63 -0.53
C GLU A 6 10.85 17.35 -0.60
N ILE A 7 10.46 16.33 0.18
CA ILE A 7 10.90 14.95 -0.07
C ILE A 7 10.56 14.72 -1.55
N PRO A 8 11.54 14.41 -2.42
CA PRO A 8 11.24 14.15 -3.81
C PRO A 8 10.18 13.04 -3.87
N PRO A 9 9.17 13.16 -4.75
CA PRO A 9 8.13 12.15 -4.83
C PRO A 9 8.80 10.80 -5.07
N MET A 10 8.37 9.79 -4.31
CA MET A 10 8.89 8.44 -4.43
C MET A 10 8.71 7.98 -5.89
N GLN A 11 9.72 7.27 -6.41
CA GLN A 11 9.63 6.68 -7.75
C GLN A 11 9.08 5.26 -7.67
N GLU A 12 8.35 4.80 -8.70
CA GLU A 12 7.81 3.43 -8.77
C GLU A 12 8.88 2.36 -8.50
N ASN A 13 10.07 2.50 -9.09
CA ASN A 13 11.17 1.56 -8.89
C ASN A 13 11.68 1.54 -7.44
N GLU A 14 11.61 2.67 -6.74
CA GLU A 14 11.99 2.75 -5.32
C GLU A 14 10.92 2.06 -4.47
N PHE A 15 9.64 2.29 -4.76
CA PHE A 15 8.52 1.60 -4.13
C PHE A 15 8.61 0.08 -4.30
N TYR A 16 8.79 -0.41 -5.54
CA TYR A 16 8.96 -1.85 -5.80
C TYR A 16 10.23 -2.42 -5.15
N GLY A 17 11.25 -1.60 -4.90
CA GLY A 17 12.43 -2.00 -4.13
C GLY A 17 12.10 -2.28 -2.67
N LEU A 18 11.33 -1.39 -2.04
CA LEU A 18 10.85 -1.55 -0.66
C LEU A 18 9.95 -2.80 -0.53
N VAL A 19 9.01 -2.98 -1.46
CA VAL A 19 8.11 -4.15 -1.47
C VAL A 19 8.89 -5.45 -1.68
N GLN A 20 9.94 -5.45 -2.52
CA GLN A 20 10.81 -6.63 -2.67
C GLN A 20 11.53 -6.98 -1.36
N GLU A 21 12.07 -5.97 -0.68
CA GLU A 21 12.79 -6.17 0.58
C GLU A 21 11.86 -6.65 1.69
N ALA A 22 10.69 -6.01 1.86
CA ALA A 22 9.74 -6.37 2.91
C ALA A 22 8.99 -7.69 2.61
N GLY A 23 8.64 -7.93 1.34
CA GLY A 23 7.92 -9.12 0.89
C GLY A 23 8.81 -10.31 0.52
N HIS A 24 10.13 -10.20 0.69
CA HIS A 24 11.11 -11.23 0.31
C HIS A 24 10.97 -11.74 -1.14
N LEU A 25 10.67 -10.82 -2.07
CA LEU A 25 10.40 -11.17 -3.47
C LEU A 25 11.69 -11.17 -4.30
N ASP A 26 11.91 -12.24 -5.06
CA ASP A 26 13.12 -12.41 -5.86
C ASP A 26 13.20 -11.49 -7.11
N THR A 27 12.06 -10.94 -7.54
CA THR A 27 11.96 -10.15 -8.79
C THR A 27 11.03 -8.96 -8.65
N THR A 28 11.34 -7.90 -9.41
CA THR A 28 10.49 -6.71 -9.51
C THR A 28 9.10 -7.04 -10.06
N ASP A 29 8.96 -7.95 -11.04
CA ASP A 29 7.66 -8.34 -11.58
C ASP A 29 6.74 -8.94 -10.50
N ARG A 30 7.30 -9.69 -9.54
CA ARG A 30 6.53 -10.23 -8.41
C ARG A 30 6.11 -9.14 -7.45
N ALA A 31 6.99 -8.17 -7.17
CA ALA A 31 6.64 -7.04 -6.32
C ALA A 31 5.60 -6.13 -6.96
N GLN A 32 5.65 -5.99 -8.29
CA GLN A 32 4.62 -5.29 -9.04
C GLN A 32 3.26 -6.01 -8.89
N ALA A 33 3.21 -7.33 -9.13
CA ALA A 33 1.98 -8.10 -8.97
C ALA A 33 1.41 -8.04 -7.53
N ALA A 34 2.28 -8.14 -6.52
CA ALA A 34 1.90 -7.98 -5.11
C ALA A 34 1.35 -6.57 -4.83
N THR A 35 2.03 -5.54 -5.33
CA THR A 35 1.61 -4.14 -5.18
C THR A 35 0.27 -3.89 -5.87
N GLU A 36 0.09 -4.36 -7.09
CA GLU A 36 -1.15 -4.24 -7.85
C GLU A 36 -2.32 -4.87 -7.10
N ALA A 37 -2.12 -6.06 -6.52
CA ALA A 37 -3.16 -6.72 -5.77
C ALA A 37 -3.56 -5.96 -4.50
N VAL A 38 -2.58 -5.53 -3.71
CA VAL A 38 -2.84 -4.81 -2.46
C VAL A 38 -3.43 -3.43 -2.71
N LEU A 39 -2.91 -2.67 -3.68
CA LEU A 39 -3.43 -1.35 -4.01
C LEU A 39 -4.84 -1.39 -4.61
N ALA A 40 -5.17 -2.41 -5.41
CA ALA A 40 -6.53 -2.60 -5.89
C ALA A 40 -7.48 -2.86 -4.72
N THR A 41 -7.12 -3.75 -3.79
CA THR A 41 -7.93 -4.03 -2.59
C THR A 41 -8.03 -2.81 -1.68
N LEU A 42 -6.95 -2.04 -1.51
CA LEU A 42 -6.99 -0.77 -0.78
C LEU A 42 -7.93 0.22 -1.46
N GLY A 43 -7.89 0.34 -2.79
CA GLY A 43 -8.83 1.16 -3.55
C GLY A 43 -10.29 0.75 -3.35
N GLU A 44 -10.59 -0.55 -3.25
CA GLU A 44 -11.93 -1.05 -2.92
C GLU A 44 -12.40 -0.65 -1.51
N THR A 45 -11.47 -0.59 -0.54
CA THR A 45 -11.76 -0.19 0.85
C THR A 45 -11.98 1.31 1.02
N LEU A 46 -11.37 2.12 0.15
CA LEU A 46 -11.48 3.58 0.19
C LEU A 46 -12.71 4.06 -0.55
N THR A 47 -13.26 5.20 -0.16
CA THR A 47 -14.26 5.89 -0.99
C THR A 47 -13.56 6.67 -2.11
N GLY A 48 -14.26 6.96 -3.21
CA GLY A 48 -13.61 7.56 -4.41
C GLY A 48 -12.87 8.88 -4.16
N GLY A 49 -13.30 9.70 -3.19
CA GLY A 49 -12.58 10.92 -2.83
C GLY A 49 -11.30 10.67 -2.02
N GLU A 50 -11.29 9.58 -1.26
CA GLU A 50 -10.15 9.15 -0.44
C GLU A 50 -9.10 8.45 -1.30
N ALA A 51 -9.55 7.60 -2.21
CA ALA A 51 -8.73 6.98 -3.24
C ALA A 51 -7.99 8.02 -4.08
N GLU A 52 -8.65 9.11 -4.51
CA GLU A 52 -8.01 10.21 -5.25
C GLU A 52 -6.92 10.91 -4.42
N ASN A 53 -7.13 11.08 -3.12
CA ASN A 53 -6.16 11.70 -2.24
C ASN A 53 -4.91 10.81 -2.04
N VAL A 54 -5.10 9.50 -1.87
CA VAL A 54 -3.98 8.54 -1.80
C VAL A 54 -3.24 8.48 -3.14
N ALA A 55 -3.98 8.38 -4.25
CA ALA A 55 -3.41 8.35 -5.59
C ALA A 55 -2.56 9.60 -5.90
N ALA A 56 -2.94 10.78 -5.40
CA ALA A 56 -2.20 12.01 -5.59
C ALA A 56 -0.77 12.00 -5.02
N GLN A 57 -0.48 11.10 -4.06
CA GLN A 57 0.82 10.95 -3.43
C GLN A 57 1.61 9.74 -3.92
N LEU A 58 0.95 8.90 -4.72
CA LEU A 58 1.57 7.76 -5.35
C LEU A 58 2.20 8.15 -6.69
N PRO A 59 3.25 7.43 -7.12
CA PRO A 59 3.72 7.52 -8.49
C PRO A 59 2.58 7.22 -9.49
N ASP A 60 2.61 7.83 -10.69
CA ASP A 60 1.53 7.72 -11.69
C ASP A 60 1.08 6.27 -11.96
N GLY A 61 2.01 5.31 -12.04
CA GLY A 61 1.68 3.90 -12.27
C GLY A 61 0.90 3.25 -11.13
N LEU A 62 1.18 3.65 -9.88
CA LEU A 62 0.50 3.15 -8.68
C LEU A 62 -0.82 3.88 -8.43
N ALA A 63 -0.82 5.19 -8.65
CA ALA A 63 -2.00 6.04 -8.60
C ALA A 63 -3.11 5.47 -9.49
N SER A 64 -2.78 5.12 -10.74
CA SER A 64 -3.74 4.56 -11.69
C SER A 64 -4.39 3.26 -11.22
N ILE A 65 -3.72 2.45 -10.38
CA ILE A 65 -4.29 1.19 -9.87
C ILE A 65 -5.35 1.51 -8.81
N VAL A 66 -5.02 2.42 -7.90
CA VAL A 66 -5.95 2.86 -6.86
C VAL A 66 -7.15 3.54 -7.50
N GLU A 67 -6.96 4.37 -8.51
CA GLU A 67 -8.03 5.07 -9.26
C GLU A 67 -8.93 4.15 -10.11
N ASP A 68 -8.46 2.97 -10.53
CA ASP A 68 -9.24 2.04 -11.35
C ASP A 68 -10.10 1.08 -10.50
N ALA A 69 -9.91 1.05 -9.18
CA ALA A 69 -10.72 0.26 -8.26
C ALA A 69 -12.17 0.77 -8.17
N ASP A 70 -13.09 -0.08 -7.67
CA ASP A 70 -14.54 0.24 -7.59
C ASP A 70 -14.89 1.28 -6.50
N HIS A 71 -13.96 1.59 -5.57
CA HIS A 71 -14.09 2.59 -4.48
C HIS A 71 -15.40 2.53 -3.68
N ASP A 72 -15.90 1.32 -3.42
CA ASP A 72 -17.17 1.09 -2.74
C ASP A 72 -17.11 1.38 -1.23
N GLY A 73 -15.94 1.68 -0.67
CA GLY A 73 -15.77 1.84 0.76
C GLY A 73 -15.96 0.51 1.50
N ALA A 74 -15.40 -0.57 0.97
CA ALA A 74 -15.55 -1.90 1.54
C ALA A 74 -14.98 -1.95 2.96
N GLY A 75 -15.84 -2.20 3.95
CA GLY A 75 -15.44 -2.42 5.35
C GLY A 75 -14.86 -3.82 5.53
N TYR A 76 -13.66 -4.04 4.99
CA TYR A 76 -12.92 -5.28 5.20
C TYR A 76 -12.25 -5.26 6.58
N ASP A 77 -12.36 -6.38 7.30
CA ASP A 77 -11.44 -6.70 8.39
C ASP A 77 -10.09 -7.17 7.81
N ARG A 78 -9.04 -7.28 8.63
CA ARG A 78 -7.73 -7.77 8.19
C ARG A 78 -7.79 -9.12 7.45
N GLU A 79 -8.62 -10.06 7.92
CA GLU A 79 -8.77 -11.38 7.30
C GLU A 79 -9.41 -11.28 5.90
N ASP A 80 -10.48 -10.51 5.76
CA ASP A 80 -11.16 -10.27 4.48
C ASP A 80 -10.26 -9.53 3.49
N PHE A 81 -9.48 -8.55 3.97
CA PHE A 81 -8.50 -7.84 3.15
C PHE A 81 -7.46 -8.80 2.57
N VAL A 82 -6.86 -9.65 3.42
CA VAL A 82 -5.86 -10.63 2.98
C VAL A 82 -6.48 -11.67 2.04
N GLU A 83 -7.71 -12.12 2.31
CA GLU A 83 -8.42 -13.03 1.40
C GLU A 83 -8.60 -12.38 0.03
N ARG A 84 -9.07 -11.13 -0.02
CA ARG A 84 -9.28 -10.35 -1.25
C ARG A 84 -7.97 -10.16 -2.03
N VAL A 85 -6.88 -9.83 -1.35
CA VAL A 85 -5.53 -9.77 -1.95
C VAL A 85 -5.15 -11.12 -2.54
N GLY A 86 -5.32 -12.21 -1.79
CA GLY A 86 -5.05 -13.57 -2.26
C GLY A 86 -5.88 -13.95 -3.49
N GLU A 87 -7.13 -13.47 -3.59
CA GLU A 87 -7.95 -13.65 -4.79
C GLU A 87 -7.40 -12.89 -6.00
N GLN A 88 -6.95 -11.66 -5.79
CA GLN A 88 -6.38 -10.80 -6.84
C GLN A 88 -5.03 -11.33 -7.35
N LEU A 89 -4.28 -12.02 -6.49
CA LEU A 89 -3.03 -12.69 -6.85
C LEU A 89 -3.24 -13.96 -7.68
N ARG A 90 -4.45 -14.54 -7.73
CA ARG A 90 -4.70 -15.77 -8.49
C ARG A 90 -4.44 -15.55 -9.97
N GLY A 91 -3.46 -16.30 -10.50
CA GLY A 91 -3.07 -16.22 -11.91
C GLY A 91 -1.88 -15.29 -12.18
N THR A 92 -1.27 -14.73 -11.13
CA THR A 92 0.01 -14.03 -11.19
C THR A 92 1.18 -15.01 -10.92
N ASP A 93 2.43 -14.49 -10.91
CA ASP A 93 3.64 -15.27 -10.61
C ASP A 93 3.96 -15.38 -9.11
N VAL A 94 3.09 -14.88 -8.22
CA VAL A 94 3.25 -14.98 -6.76
C VAL A 94 2.22 -15.94 -6.15
N GLU A 95 2.59 -16.56 -5.02
CA GLU A 95 1.73 -17.52 -4.34
C GLU A 95 0.71 -16.79 -3.46
N PRO A 96 -0.60 -17.11 -3.58
CA PRO A 96 -1.63 -16.43 -2.78
C PRO A 96 -1.56 -16.78 -1.29
N ASP A 97 -0.86 -17.86 -0.92
CA ASP A 97 -0.59 -18.21 0.48
C ASP A 97 0.28 -17.15 1.19
N ASP A 98 1.04 -16.34 0.45
CA ASP A 98 1.85 -15.23 0.96
C ASP A 98 1.11 -13.88 0.94
N ALA A 99 -0.20 -13.86 0.67
CA ALA A 99 -1.00 -12.63 0.58
C ALA A 99 -0.90 -11.74 1.83
N GLU A 100 -0.83 -12.35 3.02
CA GLU A 100 -0.64 -11.62 4.29
C GLU A 100 0.70 -10.87 4.28
N GLN A 101 1.78 -11.58 3.92
CA GLN A 101 3.12 -10.99 3.83
C GLN A 101 3.17 -9.87 2.78
N PHE A 102 2.48 -10.01 1.65
CA PHE A 102 2.42 -8.96 0.65
C PHE A 102 1.61 -7.75 1.10
N ALA A 103 0.51 -7.96 1.85
CA ALA A 103 -0.24 -6.87 2.44
C ALA A 103 0.63 -6.07 3.43
N ASP A 104 1.35 -6.76 4.33
CA ASP A 104 2.29 -6.11 5.25
C ASP A 104 3.44 -5.40 4.49
N ALA A 105 4.00 -6.02 3.46
CA ALA A 105 5.10 -5.43 2.69
C ALA A 105 4.71 -4.15 1.93
N VAL A 106 3.51 -4.13 1.34
CA VAL A 106 3.02 -2.97 0.59
C VAL A 106 2.57 -1.86 1.54
N THR A 107 1.96 -2.19 2.69
CA THR A 107 1.59 -1.19 3.70
C THR A 107 2.81 -0.57 4.38
N ASP A 108 3.89 -1.33 4.60
CA ASP A 108 5.17 -0.79 5.05
C ASP A 108 5.79 0.14 4.00
N ALA A 109 5.79 -0.26 2.73
CA ALA A 109 6.25 0.60 1.63
C ALA A 109 5.41 1.89 1.51
N LEU A 110 4.09 1.81 1.73
CA LEU A 110 3.20 2.98 1.79
C LEU A 110 3.54 3.89 2.98
N ALA A 111 3.85 3.32 4.14
CA ALA A 111 4.25 4.10 5.31
C ALA A 111 5.57 4.87 5.11
N VAL A 112 6.46 4.35 4.25
CA VAL A 112 7.69 5.04 3.84
C VAL A 112 7.43 6.05 2.72
N ALA A 113 6.49 5.77 1.82
CA ALA A 113 6.13 6.63 0.69
C ALA A 113 5.35 7.87 1.12
N LEU A 114 4.47 7.72 2.10
CA LEU A 114 3.61 8.77 2.61
C LEU A 114 4.30 9.52 3.75
N THR A 115 3.95 10.79 3.91
CA THR A 115 4.37 11.55 5.10
C THR A 115 3.60 11.08 6.34
N ASP A 116 4.13 11.29 7.55
CA ASP A 116 3.44 10.90 8.80
C ASP A 116 1.99 11.43 8.89
N GLY A 117 1.76 12.65 8.40
CA GLY A 117 0.41 13.24 8.38
C GLY A 117 -0.53 12.46 7.47
N GLU A 118 -0.07 12.11 6.28
CA GLU A 118 -0.89 11.42 5.29
C GLU A 118 -1.10 9.94 5.60
N LEU A 119 -0.11 9.29 6.18
CA LEU A 119 -0.29 7.96 6.73
C LEU A 119 -1.35 7.97 7.84
N GLN A 120 -1.35 8.98 8.71
CA GLN A 120 -2.35 9.12 9.76
C GLN A 120 -3.75 9.46 9.22
N ASP A 121 -3.82 10.29 8.18
CA ASP A 121 -5.07 10.55 7.45
C ASP A 121 -5.61 9.27 6.79
N LEU A 122 -4.75 8.47 6.13
CA LEU A 122 -5.13 7.18 5.54
C LEU A 122 -5.65 6.21 6.61
N LYS A 123 -4.91 6.03 7.71
CA LYS A 123 -5.34 5.18 8.83
C LYS A 123 -6.67 5.62 9.43
N SER A 124 -6.95 6.92 9.48
CA SER A 124 -8.21 7.46 10.01
C SER A 124 -9.42 7.22 9.08
N GLN A 125 -9.16 6.87 7.81
CA GLN A 125 -10.17 6.60 6.79
C GLN A 125 -10.44 5.09 6.63
N LEU A 126 -9.46 4.27 6.97
CA LEU A 126 -9.64 2.83 7.11
C LEU A 126 -10.43 2.51 8.38
N ASP A 127 -11.18 1.41 8.36
CA ASP A 127 -11.87 0.92 9.55
C ASP A 127 -10.84 0.49 10.62
N ASP A 128 -11.20 0.57 11.91
CA ASP A 128 -10.30 0.24 13.03
C ASP A 128 -9.75 -1.21 12.90
N ASP A 129 -10.49 -2.09 12.20
CA ASP A 129 -10.12 -3.48 11.94
C ASP A 129 -8.95 -3.65 10.94
N LEU A 130 -8.57 -2.60 10.19
CA LEU A 130 -7.38 -2.57 9.31
C LEU A 130 -6.18 -1.84 9.92
N ASP A 131 -6.33 -1.13 11.03
CA ASP A 131 -5.21 -0.54 11.79
C ASP A 131 -4.07 -1.53 12.08
N PRO A 132 -4.31 -2.83 12.41
CA PRO A 132 -3.23 -3.80 12.63
C PRO A 132 -2.35 -4.07 11.40
N LEU A 133 -2.79 -3.78 10.17
CA LEU A 133 -1.90 -3.85 8.99
C LEU A 133 -0.76 -2.83 9.07
N PHE A 134 -0.99 -1.70 9.72
CA PHE A 134 0.00 -0.63 9.86
C PHE A 134 0.71 -0.64 11.23
N GLU A 135 0.32 -1.52 12.16
CA GLU A 135 0.92 -1.63 13.50
C GLU A 135 2.21 -2.48 13.50
N GLY A 136 2.36 -3.37 12.51
CA GLY A 136 3.59 -4.15 12.28
C GLY A 136 4.74 -3.34 11.67
N VAL A 137 4.46 -2.13 11.21
CA VAL A 137 5.44 -1.19 10.67
C VAL A 137 6.37 -0.78 11.80
N THR A 138 7.46 -1.53 11.95
CA THR A 138 8.56 -1.19 12.86
C THR A 138 9.33 -0.07 12.19
N ILE A 139 8.73 1.13 12.10
CA ILE A 139 9.58 2.29 11.86
C ILE A 139 10.39 2.48 13.14
N ASP A 140 11.60 1.92 13.15
CA ASP A 140 12.68 2.51 13.92
C ASP A 140 12.98 3.88 13.28
N GLN A 141 12.12 4.87 13.55
CA GLN A 141 12.45 6.28 13.35
C GLN A 141 13.42 6.69 14.46
N GLU A 142 14.52 5.96 14.65
CA GLU A 142 15.66 6.47 15.37
C GLU A 142 16.77 6.82 14.37
N ASN A 143 17.05 8.13 14.27
CA ASN A 143 18.26 8.76 13.73
C ASN A 143 18.33 9.10 12.23
N VAL A 144 18.02 10.36 11.86
CA VAL A 144 19.01 11.47 11.78
C VAL A 144 18.36 12.82 11.41
#